data_AF-A0A7C7BTT8-F1
#
_entry.id   AF-A0A7C7BTT8-F1
#
_cell.length_a   1.000
_cell.length_b   1.000
_cell.length_c   1.000
_cell.angle_alpha   90.00
_cell.angle_beta   90.00
_cell.angle_gamma   90.00
#
_symmetry.space_group_name_H-M   'P 1'
#
loop_
_entity.id
_entity.type
_entity.pdbx_description
1 polymer ?
#
loop_
_entity_poly.entity_id
_entity_poly.type
_entity_poly.pdbx_seq_one_letter_code
_entity_poly.pdbx_strand_id
1 'polypeptide(L)'
;MTSMSERINKPISTVEMERRWGAVRAVMESEGIDVLLMQSNNDHMGGYTKYFTDMPATNGYPNTVVFPRDNYMTKINQGPFNLDRELDPTGSDGINRGVKRLMTTPSFESAPYTRKYDPELACKALKPYENGKVGLVGTYQMSSAMVDYVREQYPNATYVEFSDAIDRIKVIKSEEEIEFIRETAAQQDASMQAVINEIKPGMKDSDVAAVALYEGHKLGSEQGIYLCQSYTYGEPAAIGPRHSQNREIREGDIFNMLVENNGAGGFFTEIGRTIVVGEAPKGAVRELELELEFTLEAQRLTLDLLKPGTACPEVWNTFNQFMRDNGREEETRLYCHGQGYDLVERPLVRHDEPMTIEKGMNMV
;
A
#
# COMPACT_ATOMS: atom_id res chain seq x y z
N MET A 1 -11.18 1.05 -28.26
CA MET A 1 -10.94 1.14 -26.81
C MET A 1 -12.31 1.17 -26.16
N THR A 2 -12.66 0.14 -25.38
CA THR A 2 -13.83 0.21 -24.50
C THR A 2 -13.60 1.37 -23.54
N SER A 3 -14.57 2.27 -23.36
CA SER A 3 -14.42 3.35 -22.37
C SER A 3 -14.32 2.73 -20.99
N MET A 4 -13.24 3.04 -20.24
CA MET A 4 -13.16 2.67 -18.83
C MET A 4 -14.36 3.26 -18.07
N SER A 5 -14.83 2.55 -17.04
CA SER A 5 -16.01 2.98 -16.30
C SER A 5 -15.75 4.35 -15.65
N GLU A 6 -16.62 5.33 -15.92
CA GLU A 6 -16.59 6.67 -15.30
C GLU A 6 -16.76 6.65 -13.77
N ARG A 7 -17.13 5.47 -13.22
CA ARG A 7 -17.33 5.26 -11.79
C ARG A 7 -16.06 4.83 -11.06
N ILE A 8 -15.01 4.40 -11.79
CA ILE A 8 -13.73 4.06 -11.17
C ILE A 8 -12.93 5.33 -11.01
N ASN A 9 -12.39 5.52 -9.82
CA ASN A 9 -11.56 6.66 -9.52
C ASN A 9 -10.18 6.51 -10.19
N LYS A 10 -10.03 7.18 -11.34
CA LYS A 10 -8.82 7.19 -12.16
C LYS A 10 -8.16 5.80 -12.31
N PRO A 11 -8.80 4.88 -13.04
CA PRO A 11 -8.28 3.53 -13.25
C PRO A 11 -6.95 3.57 -13.99
N ILE A 12 -6.09 2.59 -13.72
CA ILE A 12 -4.89 2.40 -14.53
C ILE A 12 -5.25 1.88 -15.92
N SER A 13 -4.44 2.16 -16.93
CA SER A 13 -4.73 1.74 -18.29
C SER A 13 -4.71 0.22 -18.47
N THR A 14 -5.52 -0.29 -19.39
CA THR A 14 -5.44 -1.71 -19.79
C THR A 14 -4.08 -2.06 -20.37
N VAL A 15 -3.39 -1.12 -21.02
CA VAL A 15 -2.04 -1.33 -21.57
C VAL A 15 -1.06 -1.66 -20.45
N GLU A 16 -1.13 -0.91 -19.36
CA GLU A 16 -0.28 -1.14 -18.19
C GLU A 16 -0.64 -2.44 -17.46
N MET A 17 -1.93 -2.77 -17.36
CA MET A 17 -2.35 -4.08 -16.84
C MET A 17 -1.78 -5.25 -17.66
N GLU A 18 -1.83 -5.19 -18.99
CA GLU A 18 -1.23 -6.20 -19.87
C GLU A 18 0.30 -6.26 -19.72
N ARG A 19 0.98 -5.12 -19.54
CA ARG A 19 2.42 -5.07 -19.25
C ARG A 19 2.74 -5.84 -17.96
N ARG A 20 1.99 -5.60 -16.89
CA ARG A 20 2.16 -6.27 -15.59
C ARG A 20 1.94 -7.77 -15.70
N TRP A 21 0.83 -8.19 -16.31
CA TRP A 21 0.52 -9.60 -16.50
C TRP A 21 1.57 -10.29 -17.37
N GLY A 22 2.07 -9.63 -18.42
CA GLY A 22 3.17 -10.12 -19.25
C GLY A 22 4.46 -10.34 -18.45
N ALA A 23 4.86 -9.36 -17.64
CA ALA A 23 6.04 -9.46 -16.78
C ALA A 23 5.92 -10.61 -15.77
N VAL A 24 4.75 -10.75 -15.12
CA VAL A 24 4.49 -11.85 -14.18
C VAL A 24 4.53 -13.20 -14.88
N ARG A 25 3.85 -13.35 -16.03
CA ARG A 25 3.85 -14.61 -16.79
C ARG A 25 5.23 -15.02 -17.26
N ALA A 26 6.10 -14.06 -17.62
CA ALA A 26 7.49 -14.35 -17.98
C ALA A 26 8.27 -14.96 -16.81
N VAL A 27 8.09 -14.43 -15.58
CA VAL A 27 8.72 -15.01 -14.38
C VAL A 27 8.13 -16.37 -14.06
N MET A 28 6.79 -16.51 -14.11
CA MET A 28 6.11 -17.80 -13.95
C MET A 28 6.64 -18.86 -14.92
N GLU A 29 6.85 -18.52 -16.19
CA GLU A 29 7.41 -19.42 -17.18
C GLU A 29 8.85 -19.83 -16.83
N SER A 30 9.69 -18.86 -16.46
CA SER A 30 11.10 -19.12 -16.09
C SER A 30 11.24 -20.01 -14.84
N GLU A 31 10.30 -19.92 -13.90
CA GLU A 31 10.31 -20.69 -12.65
C GLU A 31 9.40 -21.94 -12.68
N GLY A 32 8.76 -22.20 -13.82
CA GLY A 32 7.86 -23.34 -14.02
C GLY A 32 6.60 -23.30 -13.15
N ILE A 33 6.05 -22.12 -12.86
CA ILE A 33 4.79 -21.93 -12.14
C ILE A 33 3.61 -22.05 -13.11
N ASP A 34 2.64 -22.91 -12.79
CA ASP A 34 1.48 -23.14 -13.65
C ASP A 34 0.36 -22.12 -13.39
N VAL A 35 0.16 -21.75 -12.12
CA VAL A 35 -0.92 -20.87 -11.66
C VAL A 35 -0.53 -20.15 -10.38
N LEU A 36 -0.98 -18.90 -10.23
CA LEU A 36 -0.91 -18.17 -8.97
C LEU A 36 -2.25 -18.20 -8.25
N LEU A 37 -2.21 -18.35 -6.93
CA LEU A 37 -3.33 -18.12 -6.02
C LEU A 37 -2.96 -16.97 -5.09
N MET A 38 -3.82 -15.96 -5.04
CA MET A 38 -3.67 -14.81 -4.15
C MET A 38 -5.01 -14.42 -3.55
N GLN A 39 -4.97 -13.88 -2.34
CA GLN A 39 -6.14 -13.37 -1.64
C GLN A 39 -5.75 -12.13 -0.87
N SER A 40 -6.54 -11.07 -1.02
CA SER A 40 -6.50 -9.89 -0.16
C SER A 40 -7.84 -9.77 0.54
N ASN A 41 -7.85 -9.32 1.80
CA ASN A 41 -9.07 -9.11 2.58
C ASN A 41 -9.22 -7.67 3.09
N ASN A 42 -8.32 -6.78 2.70
CA ASN A 42 -8.38 -5.37 3.03
C ASN A 42 -8.12 -4.55 1.76
N ASP A 43 -8.81 -3.43 1.67
CA ASP A 43 -8.48 -2.30 0.80
C ASP A 43 -7.35 -1.49 1.44
N HIS A 44 -7.37 -1.39 2.77
CA HIS A 44 -6.45 -0.58 3.56
C HIS A 44 -5.03 -1.15 3.51
N MET A 45 -4.08 -0.38 2.97
CA MET A 45 -2.67 -0.74 2.76
C MET A 45 -2.35 -1.53 1.47
N GLY A 46 -3.25 -1.56 0.48
CA GLY A 46 -2.92 -2.03 -0.87
C GLY A 46 -3.26 -3.49 -1.12
N GLY A 47 -2.34 -4.25 -1.72
CA GLY A 47 -2.44 -5.69 -1.91
C GLY A 47 -2.23 -6.15 -3.35
N TYR A 48 -1.74 -7.39 -3.46
CA TYR A 48 -1.48 -8.05 -4.74
C TYR A 48 -2.72 -8.15 -5.64
N THR A 49 -3.92 -8.36 -5.08
CA THR A 49 -5.13 -8.46 -5.91
C THR A 49 -5.45 -7.15 -6.62
N LYS A 50 -5.19 -5.99 -5.99
CA LYS A 50 -5.38 -4.68 -6.64
C LYS A 50 -4.36 -4.51 -7.76
N TYR A 51 -3.09 -4.88 -7.54
CA TYR A 51 -2.07 -4.84 -8.59
C TYR A 51 -2.46 -5.66 -9.84
N PHE A 52 -3.10 -6.83 -9.64
CA PHE A 52 -3.51 -7.72 -10.74
C PHE A 52 -4.85 -7.39 -11.37
N THR A 53 -5.77 -6.70 -10.68
CA THR A 53 -7.15 -6.50 -11.15
C THR A 53 -7.59 -5.04 -11.23
N ASP A 54 -6.75 -4.11 -10.75
CA ASP A 54 -7.09 -2.70 -10.50
C ASP A 54 -8.28 -2.49 -9.56
N MET A 55 -8.71 -3.55 -8.87
CA MET A 55 -9.88 -3.54 -8.00
C MET A 55 -9.47 -4.05 -6.61
N PRO A 56 -9.60 -3.23 -5.55
CA PRO A 56 -9.24 -3.65 -4.20
C PRO A 56 -10.17 -4.76 -3.66
N ALA A 57 -9.75 -5.43 -2.59
CA ALA A 57 -10.69 -6.04 -1.66
C ALA A 57 -11.42 -4.93 -0.91
N THR A 58 -12.70 -5.08 -0.54
CA THR A 58 -13.45 -3.97 0.06
C THR A 58 -14.08 -4.38 1.39
N ASN A 59 -14.05 -3.50 2.39
CA ASN A 59 -14.78 -3.68 3.66
C ASN A 59 -14.43 -4.97 4.44
N GLY A 60 -13.18 -5.44 4.38
CA GLY A 60 -12.82 -6.69 5.04
C GLY A 60 -13.22 -7.96 4.28
N TYR A 61 -13.83 -7.84 3.09
CA TYR A 61 -14.26 -9.01 2.32
C TYR A 61 -13.14 -9.54 1.42
N PRO A 62 -12.86 -10.85 1.45
CA PRO A 62 -11.87 -11.44 0.58
C PRO A 62 -12.15 -11.19 -0.91
N ASN A 63 -11.10 -10.79 -1.61
CA ASN A 63 -10.98 -10.80 -3.07
C ASN A 63 -9.90 -11.83 -3.39
N THR A 64 -10.29 -12.93 -4.03
CA THR A 64 -9.37 -14.02 -4.36
C THR A 64 -9.19 -14.08 -5.87
N VAL A 65 -7.94 -14.20 -6.31
CA VAL A 65 -7.59 -14.30 -7.73
C VAL A 65 -6.82 -15.59 -7.97
N VAL A 66 -7.27 -16.35 -8.97
CA VAL A 66 -6.54 -17.47 -9.54
C VAL A 66 -6.04 -17.02 -10.92
N PHE A 67 -4.73 -16.90 -11.08
CA PHE A 67 -4.07 -16.35 -12.27
C PHE A 67 -3.21 -17.42 -12.96
N PRO A 68 -3.75 -18.10 -13.99
CA PRO A 68 -2.99 -19.03 -14.82
C PRO A 68 -1.85 -18.40 -15.60
N ARG A 69 -0.77 -19.15 -15.84
CA ARG A 69 0.33 -18.73 -16.72
C ARG A 69 -0.14 -18.48 -18.14
N ASP A 70 -1.05 -19.31 -18.65
CA ASP A 70 -1.42 -19.42 -20.07
C ASP A 70 -2.89 -19.07 -20.36
N ASN A 71 -3.59 -18.50 -19.39
CA ASN A 71 -5.02 -18.18 -19.50
C ASN A 71 -5.38 -16.90 -18.73
N TYR A 72 -6.59 -16.42 -18.95
CA TYR A 72 -7.18 -15.33 -18.17
C TYR A 72 -7.52 -15.76 -16.76
N MET A 73 -7.61 -14.78 -15.85
CA MET A 73 -7.78 -15.06 -14.43
C MET A 73 -9.23 -15.36 -14.07
N THR A 74 -9.39 -16.01 -12.93
CA THR A 74 -10.67 -16.18 -12.25
C THR A 74 -10.67 -15.31 -10.99
N LYS A 75 -11.74 -14.56 -10.77
CA LYS A 75 -11.95 -13.73 -9.58
C LYS A 75 -13.06 -14.33 -8.72
N ILE A 76 -12.86 -14.33 -7.41
CA ILE A 76 -13.83 -14.77 -6.40
C ILE A 76 -14.02 -13.64 -5.41
N ASN A 77 -15.27 -13.19 -5.23
CA ASN A 77 -15.61 -12.10 -4.33
C ASN A 77 -16.80 -12.44 -3.43
N GLN A 78 -17.02 -11.58 -2.44
CA GLN A 78 -18.31 -11.48 -1.77
C GLN A 78 -19.44 -11.24 -2.79
N GLY A 79 -20.56 -11.94 -2.59
CA GLY A 79 -21.76 -11.77 -3.40
C GLY A 79 -22.81 -12.85 -3.12
N PRO A 80 -23.85 -12.99 -3.96
CA PRO A 80 -24.84 -14.06 -3.78
C PRO A 80 -24.23 -15.46 -3.97
N PHE A 81 -24.88 -16.47 -3.41
CA PHE A 81 -24.53 -17.87 -3.68
C PHE A 81 -24.66 -18.20 -5.17
N ASN A 82 -23.84 -19.15 -5.63
CA ASN A 82 -23.93 -19.79 -6.94
C ASN A 82 -23.78 -18.86 -8.16
N LEU A 83 -23.33 -17.61 -7.97
CA LEU A 83 -22.88 -16.82 -9.10
C LEU A 83 -21.58 -17.43 -9.61
N ASP A 84 -21.61 -17.88 -10.84
CA ASP A 84 -20.48 -18.42 -11.57
C ASP A 84 -20.72 -18.10 -13.04
N ARG A 85 -20.03 -17.06 -13.54
CA ARG A 85 -20.26 -16.53 -14.88
C ARG A 85 -18.96 -16.36 -15.62
N GLU A 86 -18.99 -16.66 -16.91
CA GLU A 86 -17.97 -16.22 -17.84
C GLU A 86 -18.14 -14.73 -18.14
N LEU A 87 -17.01 -14.05 -18.29
CA LEU A 87 -16.89 -12.64 -18.62
C LEU A 87 -16.09 -12.50 -19.91
N ASP A 88 -16.27 -11.37 -20.60
CA ASP A 88 -15.38 -10.96 -21.67
C ASP A 88 -14.08 -10.44 -21.05
N PRO A 89 -12.96 -11.17 -21.21
CA PRO A 89 -11.71 -10.82 -20.55
C PRO A 89 -11.07 -9.54 -21.11
N THR A 90 -11.54 -9.02 -22.25
CA THR A 90 -11.10 -7.71 -22.76
C THR A 90 -11.59 -6.55 -21.87
N GLY A 91 -12.48 -6.83 -20.92
CA GLY A 91 -12.99 -5.85 -19.97
C GLY A 91 -14.06 -4.95 -20.60
N SER A 92 -14.96 -5.51 -21.41
CA SER A 92 -16.06 -4.74 -22.02
C SER A 92 -17.03 -4.13 -20.99
N ASP A 93 -17.05 -4.64 -19.76
CA ASP A 93 -17.77 -4.06 -18.63
C ASP A 93 -17.03 -2.88 -17.95
N GLY A 94 -15.81 -2.57 -18.41
CA GLY A 94 -14.97 -1.49 -17.91
C GLY A 94 -14.33 -1.75 -16.54
N ILE A 95 -14.54 -2.92 -15.93
CA ILE A 95 -14.10 -3.24 -14.57
C ILE A 95 -13.22 -4.50 -14.56
N ASN A 96 -13.72 -5.61 -15.12
CA ASN A 96 -13.14 -6.95 -14.96
C ASN A 96 -12.14 -7.28 -16.08
N ARG A 97 -11.15 -6.40 -16.28
CA ARG A 97 -10.09 -6.58 -17.29
C ARG A 97 -9.22 -7.79 -16.96
N GLY A 98 -8.95 -8.64 -17.95
CA GLY A 98 -8.15 -9.86 -17.79
C GLY A 98 -8.85 -10.98 -17.02
N VAL A 99 -10.09 -10.78 -16.56
CA VAL A 99 -10.90 -11.75 -15.81
C VAL A 99 -11.86 -12.44 -16.77
N LYS A 100 -11.69 -13.76 -16.95
CA LYS A 100 -12.60 -14.57 -17.78
C LYS A 100 -13.75 -15.19 -16.98
N ARG A 101 -13.58 -15.34 -15.67
CA ARG A 101 -14.59 -15.97 -14.81
C ARG A 101 -14.72 -15.23 -13.50
N LEU A 102 -15.96 -14.92 -13.13
CA LEU A 102 -16.29 -14.37 -11.82
C LEU A 102 -17.16 -15.36 -11.07
N MET A 103 -16.76 -15.69 -9.85
CA MET A 103 -17.56 -16.46 -8.91
C MET A 103 -17.83 -15.64 -7.65
N THR A 104 -18.96 -15.85 -6.99
CA THR A 104 -19.21 -15.21 -5.69
C THR A 104 -19.81 -16.14 -4.67
N THR A 105 -19.61 -15.78 -3.40
CA THR A 105 -20.23 -16.42 -2.26
C THR A 105 -20.44 -15.41 -1.12
N PRO A 106 -21.48 -15.55 -0.28
CA PRO A 106 -21.70 -14.66 0.86
C PRO A 106 -20.95 -15.21 2.07
N SER A 107 -19.63 -15.07 2.07
CA SER A 107 -18.76 -15.37 3.20
C SER A 107 -18.54 -14.13 4.07
N PHE A 108 -18.36 -14.35 5.37
CA PHE A 108 -18.17 -13.28 6.34
C PHE A 108 -17.11 -13.71 7.36
N GLU A 109 -16.04 -12.91 7.53
CA GLU A 109 -14.95 -13.21 8.47
C GLU A 109 -15.46 -13.34 9.92
N SER A 110 -16.50 -12.59 10.28
CA SER A 110 -17.17 -12.64 11.59
C SER A 110 -18.12 -13.83 11.77
N ALA A 111 -18.34 -14.65 10.74
CA ALA A 111 -19.19 -15.84 10.77
C ALA A 111 -18.36 -17.11 10.46
N PRO A 112 -17.72 -17.73 11.47
CA PRO A 112 -16.69 -18.75 11.26
C PRO A 112 -17.13 -19.99 10.48
N TYR A 113 -18.43 -20.31 10.46
CA TYR A 113 -18.96 -21.43 9.68
C TYR A 113 -18.85 -21.22 8.16
N THR A 114 -18.68 -19.97 7.70
CA THR A 114 -18.53 -19.62 6.27
C THR A 114 -17.08 -19.72 5.78
N ARG A 115 -16.11 -20.02 6.65
CA ARG A 115 -14.66 -19.99 6.34
C ARG A 115 -14.21 -20.85 5.15
N LYS A 116 -15.02 -21.83 4.72
CA LYS A 116 -14.73 -22.73 3.59
C LYS A 116 -15.34 -22.30 2.27
N TYR A 117 -16.20 -21.28 2.26
CA TYR A 117 -16.97 -20.92 1.08
C TYR A 117 -16.11 -20.34 -0.06
N ASP A 118 -15.23 -19.38 0.20
CA ASP A 118 -14.29 -18.90 -0.84
C ASP A 118 -13.26 -19.96 -1.22
N PRO A 119 -12.67 -20.72 -0.28
CA PRO A 119 -11.74 -21.80 -0.64
C PRO A 119 -12.34 -22.89 -1.53
N GLU A 120 -13.61 -23.24 -1.36
CA GLU A 120 -14.33 -24.15 -2.27
C GLU A 120 -14.34 -23.65 -3.72
N LEU A 121 -14.58 -22.34 -3.90
CA LEU A 121 -14.55 -21.70 -5.22
C LEU A 121 -13.12 -21.58 -5.76
N ALA A 122 -12.12 -21.31 -4.92
CA ALA A 122 -10.72 -21.29 -5.31
C ALA A 122 -10.28 -22.67 -5.81
N CYS A 123 -10.66 -23.75 -5.11
CA CYS A 123 -10.41 -25.11 -5.57
C CYS A 123 -11.07 -25.37 -6.92
N LYS A 124 -12.34 -24.98 -7.10
CA LYS A 124 -13.03 -25.10 -8.39
C LYS A 124 -12.27 -24.44 -9.55
N ALA A 125 -11.66 -23.28 -9.32
CA ALA A 125 -10.81 -22.59 -10.30
C ALA A 125 -9.44 -23.26 -10.50
N LEU A 126 -8.87 -23.83 -9.42
CA LEU A 126 -7.57 -24.49 -9.42
C LEU A 126 -7.61 -25.95 -9.92
N LYS A 127 -8.79 -26.54 -10.11
CA LYS A 127 -8.96 -27.94 -10.55
C LYS A 127 -8.08 -28.35 -11.75
N PRO A 128 -7.87 -27.52 -12.80
CA PRO A 128 -6.97 -27.87 -13.91
C PRO A 128 -5.49 -28.04 -13.50
N TYR A 129 -5.12 -27.50 -12.33
CA TYR A 129 -3.77 -27.44 -11.79
C TYR A 129 -3.62 -28.30 -10.53
N GLU A 130 -4.51 -29.27 -10.29
CA GLU A 130 -4.52 -30.09 -9.06
C GLU A 130 -3.28 -30.97 -8.83
N ASN A 131 -2.43 -31.12 -9.86
CA ASN A 131 -1.11 -31.77 -9.79
C ASN A 131 0.03 -30.83 -10.27
N GLY A 132 -0.26 -29.54 -10.45
CA GLY A 132 0.69 -28.54 -10.95
C GLY A 132 1.48 -27.84 -9.84
N LYS A 133 2.26 -26.84 -10.22
CA LYS A 133 3.00 -25.95 -9.32
C LYS A 133 2.21 -24.64 -9.12
N VAL A 134 1.64 -24.48 -7.93
CA VAL A 134 0.85 -23.32 -7.49
C VAL A 134 1.74 -22.33 -6.75
N GLY A 135 1.89 -21.13 -7.29
CA GLY A 135 2.52 -20.00 -6.60
C GLY A 135 1.52 -19.32 -5.67
N LEU A 136 1.82 -19.29 -4.37
CA LEU A 136 1.05 -18.53 -3.39
C LEU A 136 1.61 -17.11 -3.31
N VAL A 137 0.76 -16.10 -3.43
CA VAL A 137 1.16 -14.69 -3.41
C VAL A 137 0.39 -13.96 -2.32
N GLY A 138 1.12 -13.25 -1.45
CA GLY A 138 0.59 -12.55 -0.30
C GLY A 138 0.25 -13.45 0.88
N THR A 139 1.02 -14.52 1.13
CA THR A 139 0.72 -15.50 2.19
C THR A 139 0.62 -14.93 3.60
N TYR A 140 1.18 -13.73 3.84
CA TYR A 140 0.99 -12.98 5.09
C TYR A 140 -0.44 -12.46 5.29
N GLN A 141 -1.15 -12.16 4.19
CA GLN A 141 -2.54 -11.67 4.20
C GLN A 141 -3.56 -12.77 3.89
N MET A 142 -3.15 -13.85 3.21
CA MET A 142 -4.05 -14.96 2.90
C MET A 142 -4.58 -15.62 4.17
N SER A 143 -5.87 -15.92 4.20
CA SER A 143 -6.45 -16.70 5.30
C SER A 143 -5.81 -18.08 5.38
N SER A 144 -5.43 -18.54 6.58
CA SER A 144 -5.00 -19.92 6.78
C SER A 144 -6.06 -20.93 6.34
N ALA A 145 -7.35 -20.59 6.49
CA ALA A 145 -8.45 -21.43 6.02
C ALA A 145 -8.43 -21.63 4.50
N MET A 146 -7.98 -20.64 3.72
CA MET A 146 -7.78 -20.76 2.27
C MET A 146 -6.62 -21.70 1.96
N VAL A 147 -5.47 -21.46 2.57
CA VAL A 147 -4.25 -22.26 2.30
C VAL A 147 -4.45 -23.72 2.70
N ASP A 148 -4.98 -23.97 3.90
CA ASP A 148 -5.21 -25.32 4.42
C ASP A 148 -6.20 -26.08 3.54
N TYR A 149 -7.33 -25.46 3.19
CA TYR A 149 -8.36 -26.10 2.38
C TYR A 149 -7.86 -26.48 0.98
N VAL A 150 -7.14 -25.58 0.31
CA VAL A 150 -6.59 -25.87 -1.03
C VAL A 150 -5.58 -27.02 -0.98
N ARG A 151 -4.69 -27.02 0.03
CA ARG A 151 -3.73 -28.11 0.24
C ARG A 151 -4.39 -29.46 0.55
N GLU A 152 -5.47 -29.46 1.35
CA GLU A 152 -6.26 -30.65 1.63
C GLU A 152 -6.95 -31.21 0.37
N GLN A 153 -7.50 -30.35 -0.48
CA GLN A 153 -8.19 -30.77 -1.70
C GLN A 153 -7.24 -31.23 -2.79
N TYR A 154 -6.08 -30.58 -2.93
CA TYR A 154 -5.08 -30.88 -3.95
C TYR A 154 -3.71 -31.19 -3.32
N PRO A 155 -3.58 -32.35 -2.64
CA PRO A 155 -2.35 -32.72 -1.92
C PRO A 155 -1.19 -33.09 -2.86
N ASN A 156 -1.47 -33.35 -4.13
CA ASN A 156 -0.47 -33.71 -5.14
C ASN A 156 0.11 -32.47 -5.86
N ALA A 157 -0.47 -31.28 -5.68
CA ALA A 157 0.09 -30.05 -6.20
C ALA A 157 1.32 -29.62 -5.39
N THR A 158 2.26 -28.95 -6.04
CA THR A 158 3.41 -28.32 -5.39
C THR A 158 3.06 -26.87 -5.07
N TYR A 159 3.23 -26.44 -3.81
CA TYR A 159 2.97 -25.06 -3.40
C TYR A 159 4.29 -24.34 -3.12
N VAL A 160 4.48 -23.15 -3.70
CA VAL A 160 5.66 -22.32 -3.46
C VAL A 160 5.26 -20.90 -3.08
N GLU A 161 6.06 -20.26 -2.23
CA GLU A 161 5.91 -18.84 -1.96
C GLU A 161 6.42 -18.02 -3.15
N PHE A 162 5.62 -17.08 -3.64
CA PHE A 162 5.89 -16.37 -4.89
C PHE A 162 5.79 -14.83 -4.77
N SER A 163 5.59 -14.29 -3.57
CA SER A 163 5.48 -12.83 -3.36
C SER A 163 6.77 -12.07 -3.68
N ASP A 164 7.95 -12.61 -3.35
CA ASP A 164 9.25 -11.95 -3.65
C ASP A 164 9.41 -11.68 -5.15
N ALA A 165 9.02 -12.65 -5.99
CA ALA A 165 9.04 -12.50 -7.45
C ALA A 165 8.09 -11.39 -7.92
N ILE A 166 6.91 -11.28 -7.32
CA ILE A 166 5.94 -10.23 -7.66
C ILE A 166 6.44 -8.86 -7.17
N ASP A 167 6.99 -8.78 -5.96
CA ASP A 167 7.53 -7.53 -5.42
C ASP A 167 8.67 -7.01 -6.29
N ARG A 168 9.60 -7.86 -6.77
CA ARG A 168 10.66 -7.45 -7.71
C ARG A 168 10.14 -6.82 -9.01
N ILE A 169 8.94 -7.19 -9.45
CA ILE A 169 8.29 -6.55 -10.59
C ILE A 169 7.64 -5.23 -10.14
N LYS A 170 6.88 -5.26 -9.04
CA LYS A 170 6.14 -4.10 -8.51
C LYS A 170 7.03 -2.94 -8.12
N VAL A 171 8.20 -3.19 -7.53
CA VAL A 171 9.09 -2.13 -7.03
C VAL A 171 9.55 -1.19 -8.15
N ILE A 172 9.59 -1.65 -9.41
CA ILE A 172 9.96 -0.82 -10.56
C ILE A 172 8.71 -0.25 -11.21
N LYS A 173 8.50 1.05 -11.01
CA LYS A 173 7.34 1.78 -11.51
C LYS A 173 7.46 2.05 -13.01
N SER A 174 6.38 1.84 -13.76
CA SER A 174 6.24 2.36 -15.11
C SER A 174 6.04 3.88 -15.12
N GLU A 175 6.15 4.48 -16.30
CA GLU A 175 5.91 5.92 -16.45
C GLU A 175 4.47 6.31 -16.05
N GLU A 176 3.47 5.47 -16.36
CA GLU A 176 2.07 5.72 -15.95
C GLU A 176 1.92 5.66 -14.42
N GLU A 177 2.57 4.70 -13.77
CA GLU A 177 2.57 4.59 -12.31
C GLU A 177 3.26 5.82 -11.66
N ILE A 178 4.35 6.29 -12.24
CA ILE A 178 5.05 7.51 -11.77
C ILE A 178 4.17 8.76 -11.93
N GLU A 179 3.42 8.88 -13.03
CA GLU A 179 2.46 9.97 -13.22
C GLU A 179 1.38 9.95 -12.14
N PHE A 180 0.81 8.78 -11.83
CA PHE A 180 -0.19 8.65 -10.78
C PHE A 180 0.37 8.96 -9.40
N ILE A 181 1.60 8.52 -9.09
CA ILE A 181 2.31 8.86 -7.86
C ILE A 181 2.46 10.37 -7.71
N ARG A 182 2.86 11.09 -8.77
CA ARG A 182 2.99 12.56 -8.74
C ARG A 182 1.66 13.25 -8.46
N GLU A 183 0.57 12.74 -9.01
CA GLU A 183 -0.76 13.28 -8.76
C GLU A 183 -1.23 13.02 -7.32
N THR A 184 -0.98 11.82 -6.80
CA THR A 184 -1.26 11.52 -5.38
C THR A 184 -0.44 12.42 -4.46
N ALA A 185 0.84 12.67 -4.76
CA ALA A 185 1.67 13.60 -3.99
C ALA A 185 1.10 15.03 -4.01
N ALA A 186 0.66 15.52 -5.18
CA ALA A 186 0.04 16.83 -5.29
C ALA A 186 -1.29 16.93 -4.49
N GLN A 187 -2.05 15.85 -4.42
CA GLN A 187 -3.24 15.76 -3.58
C GLN A 187 -2.88 15.87 -2.09
N GLN A 188 -1.79 15.23 -1.66
CA GLN A 188 -1.33 15.30 -0.27
C GLN A 188 -0.81 16.67 0.11
N ASP A 189 -0.10 17.35 -0.80
CA ASP A 189 0.26 18.76 -0.64
C ASP A 189 -0.99 19.62 -0.39
N ALA A 190 -2.07 19.40 -1.15
CA ALA A 190 -3.33 20.11 -0.97
C ALA A 190 -3.99 19.79 0.39
N SER A 191 -4.01 18.52 0.81
CA SER A 191 -4.53 18.11 2.13
C SER A 191 -3.73 18.72 3.28
N MET A 192 -2.41 18.73 3.20
CA MET A 192 -1.54 19.36 4.21
C MET A 192 -1.71 20.88 4.22
N GLN A 193 -1.87 21.50 3.04
CA GLN A 193 -2.14 22.94 2.96
C GLN A 193 -3.49 23.31 3.57
N ALA A 194 -4.53 22.48 3.40
CA ALA A 194 -5.82 22.66 4.06
C ALA A 194 -5.68 22.63 5.59
N VAL A 195 -4.90 21.68 6.11
CA VAL A 195 -4.56 21.62 7.54
C VAL A 195 -3.88 22.90 8.01
N ILE A 196 -2.82 23.35 7.33
CA ILE A 196 -2.08 24.56 7.68
C ILE A 196 -3.00 25.79 7.69
N ASN A 197 -3.96 25.87 6.79
CA ASN A 197 -4.90 26.99 6.70
C ASN A 197 -5.96 26.99 7.81
N GLU A 198 -6.33 25.83 8.34
CA GLU A 198 -7.45 25.68 9.27
C GLU A 198 -7.04 25.49 10.73
N ILE A 199 -5.86 24.91 10.99
CA ILE A 199 -5.37 24.62 12.34
C ILE A 199 -5.27 25.90 13.19
N LYS A 200 -5.80 25.84 14.41
CA LYS A 200 -5.78 26.95 15.36
C LYS A 200 -5.95 26.44 16.80
N PRO A 201 -5.56 27.24 17.81
CA PRO A 201 -5.84 26.91 19.21
C PRO A 201 -7.33 26.64 19.47
N GLY A 202 -7.61 25.69 20.34
CA GLY A 202 -8.95 25.22 20.71
C GLY A 202 -9.49 24.09 19.83
N MET A 203 -8.85 23.76 18.71
CA MET A 203 -9.15 22.53 17.96
C MET A 203 -8.58 21.32 18.69
N LYS A 204 -9.18 20.15 18.50
CA LYS A 204 -8.53 18.89 18.87
C LYS A 204 -7.64 18.38 17.73
N ASP A 205 -6.65 17.58 18.07
CA ASP A 205 -5.86 16.81 17.08
C ASP A 205 -6.78 16.07 16.10
N SER A 206 -7.87 15.49 16.63
CA SER A 206 -8.86 14.79 15.82
C SER A 206 -9.57 15.66 14.80
N ASP A 207 -9.79 16.93 15.13
CA ASP A 207 -10.52 17.85 14.26
C ASP A 207 -9.59 18.25 13.09
N VAL A 208 -8.31 18.48 13.38
CA VAL A 208 -7.30 18.76 12.35
C VAL A 208 -7.08 17.57 11.43
N ALA A 209 -6.98 16.36 11.96
CA ALA A 209 -6.89 15.15 11.13
C ALA A 209 -8.11 14.97 10.21
N ALA A 210 -9.30 15.39 10.66
CA ALA A 210 -10.51 15.33 9.85
C ALA A 210 -10.49 16.32 8.67
N VAL A 211 -9.78 17.45 8.78
CA VAL A 211 -9.58 18.41 7.66
C VAL A 211 -8.82 17.74 6.52
N ALA A 212 -7.67 17.11 6.81
CA ALA A 212 -6.90 16.41 5.79
C ALA A 212 -7.68 15.24 5.18
N LEU A 213 -8.38 14.45 6.02
CA LEU A 213 -9.23 13.35 5.56
C LEU A 213 -10.30 13.86 4.60
N TYR A 214 -11.00 14.94 4.96
CA TYR A 214 -12.04 15.53 4.12
C TYR A 214 -11.48 15.98 2.77
N GLU A 215 -10.38 16.75 2.77
CA GLU A 215 -9.81 17.26 1.52
C GLU A 215 -9.24 16.12 0.66
N GLY A 216 -8.58 15.13 1.27
CA GLY A 216 -8.08 13.95 0.58
C GLY A 216 -9.21 13.17 -0.11
N HIS A 217 -10.30 12.86 0.60
CA HIS A 217 -11.44 12.16 0.00
C HIS A 217 -12.12 12.97 -1.11
N LYS A 218 -12.23 14.29 -0.94
CA LYS A 218 -12.79 15.19 -1.95
C LYS A 218 -11.95 15.21 -3.24
N LEU A 219 -10.64 15.04 -3.13
CA LEU A 219 -9.70 14.98 -4.25
C LEU A 219 -9.59 13.58 -4.87
N GLY A 220 -10.33 12.59 -4.36
CA GLY A 220 -10.33 11.23 -4.89
C GLY A 220 -9.44 10.26 -4.11
N SER A 221 -9.14 10.51 -2.83
CA SER A 221 -8.70 9.41 -1.97
C SER A 221 -9.84 8.45 -1.69
N GLU A 222 -9.55 7.16 -1.77
CA GLU A 222 -10.45 6.11 -1.30
C GLU A 222 -10.21 5.80 0.18
N GLN A 223 -8.99 6.01 0.66
CA GLN A 223 -8.50 5.59 1.98
C GLN A 223 -7.13 6.19 2.33
N GLY A 224 -6.76 6.16 3.60
CA GLY A 224 -5.44 6.57 4.08
C GLY A 224 -5.34 6.56 5.59
N ILE A 225 -4.12 6.78 6.08
CA ILE A 225 -3.87 7.08 7.49
C ILE A 225 -3.54 8.57 7.65
N TYR A 226 -4.05 9.12 8.75
CA TYR A 226 -3.87 10.51 9.13
C TYR A 226 -3.39 10.50 10.57
N LEU A 227 -2.07 10.33 10.75
CA LEU A 227 -1.46 10.24 12.06
C LEU A 227 -1.07 11.64 12.53
N CYS A 228 -1.45 12.02 13.73
CA CYS A 228 -1.06 13.30 14.30
C CYS A 228 -1.12 13.26 15.81
N GLN A 229 -0.39 14.14 16.48
CA GLN A 229 -0.60 14.55 17.88
C GLN A 229 -0.04 15.97 18.06
N SER A 230 -0.70 16.78 18.90
CA SER A 230 -0.12 18.02 19.42
C SER A 230 0.56 17.82 20.76
N TYR A 231 1.51 18.68 21.08
CA TYR A 231 2.17 18.69 22.38
C TYR A 231 2.68 20.08 22.77
N THR A 232 2.88 20.25 24.08
CA THR A 232 3.47 21.47 24.63
C THR A 232 4.96 21.48 24.30
N TYR A 233 5.50 22.60 23.80
CA TYR A 233 6.95 22.72 23.57
C TYR A 233 7.78 22.28 24.79
N GLY A 234 8.79 21.44 24.55
CA GLY A 234 9.60 20.80 25.60
C GLY A 234 9.06 19.46 26.12
N GLU A 235 7.85 19.05 25.72
CA GLU A 235 7.21 17.79 26.12
C GLU A 235 6.77 16.99 24.88
N PRO A 236 7.70 16.45 24.06
CA PRO A 236 7.38 15.85 22.77
C PRO A 236 6.40 14.67 22.86
N ALA A 237 5.49 14.59 21.89
CA ALA A 237 4.65 13.43 21.65
C ALA A 237 4.97 12.81 20.28
N ALA A 238 4.92 11.49 20.20
CA ALA A 238 5.01 10.77 18.94
C ALA A 238 3.78 11.06 18.06
N ILE A 239 3.88 10.87 16.74
CA ILE A 239 2.67 10.82 15.91
C ILE A 239 1.84 9.59 16.31
N GLY A 240 0.53 9.78 16.42
CA GLY A 240 -0.38 8.78 16.98
C GLY A 240 -1.54 8.45 16.04
N PRO A 241 -2.08 7.22 16.13
CA PRO A 241 -3.25 6.84 15.37
C PRO A 241 -4.50 7.56 15.89
N ARG A 242 -5.57 7.48 15.09
CA ARG A 242 -6.86 8.12 15.37
C ARG A 242 -7.37 7.94 16.81
N HIS A 243 -7.16 6.76 17.39
CA HIS A 243 -7.59 6.44 18.75
C HIS A 243 -6.97 7.34 19.83
N SER A 244 -5.80 7.92 19.58
CA SER A 244 -5.03 8.73 20.52
C SER A 244 -5.08 10.25 20.25
N GLN A 245 -5.91 10.69 19.31
CA GLN A 245 -5.95 12.08 18.81
C GLN A 245 -7.05 12.93 19.48
N ASN A 246 -7.05 13.10 20.80
CA ASN A 246 -8.14 13.83 21.49
C ASN A 246 -7.66 14.99 22.38
N ARG A 247 -6.39 15.40 22.26
CA ARG A 247 -5.84 16.56 22.97
C ARG A 247 -6.32 17.84 22.30
N GLU A 248 -6.69 18.83 23.11
CA GLU A 248 -6.96 20.20 22.64
C GLU A 248 -5.64 20.94 22.42
N ILE A 249 -5.48 21.53 21.23
CA ILE A 249 -4.32 22.27 20.77
C ILE A 249 -4.34 23.67 21.39
N ARG A 250 -3.21 24.14 21.91
CA ARG A 250 -3.04 25.45 22.55
C ARG A 250 -2.12 26.34 21.72
N GLU A 251 -2.16 27.64 22.00
CA GLU A 251 -1.22 28.62 21.44
C GLU A 251 0.23 28.22 21.79
N GLY A 252 1.11 28.20 20.80
CA GLY A 252 2.52 27.82 20.93
C GLY A 252 2.78 26.32 21.06
N ASP A 253 1.74 25.48 20.97
CA ASP A 253 1.94 24.03 20.86
C ASP A 253 2.60 23.67 19.53
N ILE A 254 3.29 22.54 19.53
CA ILE A 254 3.78 21.89 18.31
C ILE A 254 2.77 20.83 17.90
N PHE A 255 2.45 20.77 16.61
CA PHE A 255 1.56 19.78 16.01
C PHE A 255 2.31 19.02 14.92
N ASN A 256 2.44 17.70 15.11
CA ASN A 256 3.02 16.80 14.11
C ASN A 256 1.90 16.11 13.35
N MET A 257 2.01 16.05 12.03
CA MET A 257 1.05 15.35 11.18
C MET A 257 1.72 14.63 10.03
N LEU A 258 1.29 13.40 9.83
CA LEU A 258 1.52 12.58 8.65
C LEU A 258 0.20 12.43 7.90
N VAL A 259 0.22 12.80 6.63
CA VAL A 259 -0.84 12.48 5.67
C VAL A 259 -0.30 11.41 4.75
N GLU A 260 -0.87 10.22 4.82
CA GLU A 260 -0.48 9.07 3.99
C GLU A 260 -1.75 8.39 3.47
N ASN A 261 -2.25 8.93 2.37
CA ASN A 261 -3.48 8.49 1.71
C ASN A 261 -3.23 8.10 0.26
N ASN A 262 -4.12 7.28 -0.30
CA ASN A 262 -4.06 6.95 -1.70
C ASN A 262 -4.73 8.02 -2.58
N GLY A 263 -4.46 7.96 -3.88
CA GLY A 263 -5.02 8.83 -4.90
C GLY A 263 -5.19 8.11 -6.24
N ALA A 264 -4.73 8.73 -7.33
CA ALA A 264 -4.85 8.20 -8.69
C ALA A 264 -4.36 6.74 -8.80
N GLY A 265 -5.13 5.88 -9.48
CA GLY A 265 -4.85 4.44 -9.59
C GLY A 265 -4.76 3.68 -8.27
N GLY A 266 -5.13 4.32 -7.15
CA GLY A 266 -4.96 3.76 -5.82
C GLY A 266 -3.53 3.77 -5.28
N PHE A 267 -2.62 4.54 -5.89
CA PHE A 267 -1.25 4.71 -5.41
C PHE A 267 -1.21 5.54 -4.12
N PHE A 268 -0.41 5.11 -3.16
CA PHE A 268 -0.07 5.83 -1.93
C PHE A 268 1.17 6.69 -2.15
N THR A 269 1.19 7.82 -1.46
CA THR A 269 2.40 8.60 -1.16
C THR A 269 2.36 8.98 0.32
N GLU A 270 3.32 9.75 0.83
CA GLU A 270 3.20 10.35 2.17
C GLU A 270 3.84 11.74 2.28
N ILE A 271 3.34 12.52 3.24
CA ILE A 271 3.90 13.82 3.62
C ILE A 271 3.77 14.04 5.14
N GLY A 272 4.92 14.29 5.79
CA GLY A 272 5.01 14.68 7.19
C GLY A 272 5.30 16.17 7.37
N ARG A 273 4.63 16.84 8.31
CA ARG A 273 4.96 18.21 8.74
C ARG A 273 4.87 18.38 10.24
N THR A 274 5.79 19.20 10.76
CA THR A 274 5.76 19.74 12.13
C THR A 274 5.37 21.21 12.05
N ILE A 275 4.34 21.60 12.77
CA ILE A 275 3.70 22.92 12.71
C ILE A 275 3.73 23.54 14.10
N VAL A 276 4.23 24.77 14.23
CA VAL A 276 4.02 25.58 15.43
C VAL A 276 2.65 26.24 15.30
N VAL A 277 1.75 26.03 16.25
CA VAL A 277 0.38 26.56 16.19
C VAL A 277 0.32 27.93 16.86
N GLY A 278 0.14 28.98 16.05
CA GLY A 278 0.22 30.36 16.52
C GLY A 278 1.67 30.87 16.57
N GLU A 279 2.02 31.64 17.59
CA GLU A 279 3.38 32.13 17.80
C GLU A 279 4.25 31.10 18.54
N ALA A 280 5.51 30.97 18.12
CA ALA A 280 6.47 30.11 18.82
C ALA A 280 6.67 30.57 20.28
N PRO A 281 6.83 29.65 21.25
CA PRO A 281 7.15 30.01 22.62
C PRO A 281 8.39 30.91 22.70
N LYS A 282 8.40 31.85 23.64
CA LYS A 282 9.52 32.80 23.79
C LYS A 282 10.83 32.05 24.01
N GLY A 283 11.81 32.30 23.15
CA GLY A 283 13.13 31.66 23.19
C GLY A 283 13.22 30.32 22.43
N ALA A 284 12.12 29.77 21.93
CA ALA A 284 12.10 28.48 21.23
C ALA A 284 12.52 28.57 19.75
N VAL A 285 12.37 29.74 19.11
CA VAL A 285 12.56 29.91 17.65
C VAL A 285 13.91 29.37 17.18
N ARG A 286 15.01 29.74 17.85
CA ARG A 286 16.34 29.31 17.43
C ARG A 286 16.54 27.80 17.55
N GLU A 287 15.98 27.18 18.58
CA GLU A 287 16.06 25.72 18.78
C GLU A 287 15.25 25.00 17.70
N LEU A 288 14.01 25.45 17.42
CA LEU A 288 13.18 24.89 16.36
C LEU A 288 13.82 25.03 14.96
N GLU A 289 14.48 26.16 14.67
CA GLU A 289 15.25 26.34 13.43
C GLU A 289 16.40 25.34 13.32
N LEU A 290 17.14 25.11 14.41
CA LEU A 290 18.25 24.14 14.45
C LEU A 290 17.76 22.70 14.26
N GLU A 291 16.63 22.32 14.86
CA GLU A 291 16.02 21.00 14.63
C GLU A 291 15.58 20.81 13.18
N LEU A 292 15.03 21.87 12.55
CA LEU A 292 14.68 21.85 11.13
C LEU A 292 15.92 21.74 10.24
N GLU A 293 16.97 22.52 10.51
CA GLU A 293 18.25 22.44 9.79
C GLU A 293 18.83 21.02 9.85
N PHE A 294 18.83 20.40 11.04
CA PHE A 294 19.28 19.02 11.24
C PHE A 294 18.44 18.00 10.45
N THR A 295 17.11 18.13 10.50
CA THR A 295 16.21 17.25 9.74
C THR A 295 16.45 17.35 8.23
N LEU A 296 16.68 18.56 7.72
CA LEU A 296 17.00 18.78 6.30
C LEU A 296 18.37 18.21 5.91
N GLU A 297 19.36 18.28 6.81
CA GLU A 297 20.67 17.65 6.60
C GLU A 297 20.55 16.12 6.51
N ALA A 298 19.81 15.53 7.45
CA ALA A 298 19.54 14.10 7.48
C ALA A 298 18.82 13.62 6.20
N GLN A 299 17.83 14.38 5.72
CA GLN A 299 17.14 14.08 4.47
C GLN A 299 18.08 14.15 3.26
N ARG A 300 18.94 15.16 3.18
CA ARG A 300 19.92 15.30 2.08
C ARG A 300 20.92 14.16 2.06
N LEU A 301 21.44 13.75 3.22
CA LEU A 301 22.32 12.58 3.35
C LEU A 301 21.67 11.35 2.72
N THR A 302 20.41 11.09 3.05
CA THR A 302 19.68 9.93 2.52
C THR A 302 19.42 10.04 1.03
N LEU A 303 19.01 11.21 0.53
CA LEU A 303 18.82 11.44 -0.90
C LEU A 303 20.11 11.18 -1.69
N ASP A 304 21.28 11.53 -1.15
CA ASP A 304 22.56 11.24 -1.79
C ASP A 304 22.90 9.74 -1.84
N LEU A 305 22.32 8.93 -0.96
CA LEU A 305 22.51 7.48 -0.90
C LEU A 305 21.51 6.71 -1.78
N LEU A 306 20.32 7.26 -2.03
CA LEU A 306 19.26 6.64 -2.83
C LEU A 306 19.60 6.67 -4.34
N LYS A 307 20.63 5.89 -4.71
CA LYS A 307 21.16 5.74 -6.06
C LYS A 307 21.10 4.27 -6.48
N PRO A 308 20.90 3.98 -7.79
CA PRO A 308 20.92 2.60 -8.27
C PRO A 308 22.21 1.87 -7.86
N GLY A 309 22.05 0.70 -7.25
CA GLY A 309 23.13 -0.15 -6.75
C GLY A 309 23.44 0.00 -5.25
N THR A 310 22.95 1.04 -4.56
CA THR A 310 23.14 1.16 -3.11
C THR A 310 22.34 0.08 -2.37
N ALA A 311 22.97 -0.64 -1.44
CA ALA A 311 22.27 -1.64 -0.65
C ALA A 311 21.37 -0.98 0.42
N CYS A 312 20.15 -1.48 0.63
CA CYS A 312 19.28 -0.95 1.68
C CYS A 312 19.93 -0.95 3.09
N PRO A 313 20.68 -1.99 3.50
CA PRO A 313 21.43 -1.96 4.75
C PRO A 313 22.50 -0.86 4.81
N GLU A 314 23.08 -0.46 3.68
CA GLU A 314 24.07 0.63 3.64
C GLU A 314 23.44 1.98 3.95
N VAL A 315 22.24 2.25 3.38
CA VAL A 315 21.48 3.47 3.69
C VAL A 315 21.13 3.51 5.18
N TRP A 316 20.57 2.42 5.71
CA TRP A 316 20.22 2.27 7.12
C TRP A 316 21.42 2.50 8.05
N ASN A 317 22.54 1.84 7.79
CA ASN A 317 23.72 1.93 8.65
C ASN A 317 24.36 3.32 8.60
N THR A 318 24.39 3.95 7.41
CA THR A 318 24.92 5.30 7.23
C THR A 318 24.08 6.32 7.97
N PHE A 319 22.74 6.24 7.83
CA PHE A 319 21.84 7.11 8.58
C PHE A 319 22.01 6.94 10.09
N ASN A 320 22.03 5.71 10.60
CA ASN A 320 22.22 5.46 12.03
C ASN A 320 23.60 5.89 12.54
N GLN A 321 24.65 5.81 11.71
CA GLN A 321 25.95 6.39 12.05
C GLN A 321 25.87 7.92 12.16
N PHE A 322 25.20 8.58 11.22
CA PHE A 322 24.96 10.02 11.27
C PHE A 322 24.20 10.43 12.55
N MET A 323 23.19 9.66 12.95
CA MET A 323 22.46 9.91 14.20
C MET A 323 23.38 9.80 15.42
N ARG A 324 24.18 8.74 15.52
CA ARG A 324 25.17 8.55 16.61
C ARG A 324 26.19 9.68 16.68
N ASP A 325 26.76 10.07 15.54
CA ASP A 325 27.80 11.10 15.45
C ASP A 325 27.29 12.49 15.89
N ASN A 326 25.98 12.72 15.77
CA ASN A 326 25.30 13.94 16.21
C ASN A 326 24.63 13.80 17.58
N GLY A 327 24.87 12.71 18.31
CA GLY A 327 24.32 12.48 19.65
C GLY A 327 22.79 12.29 19.68
N ARG A 328 22.21 11.79 18.59
CA ARG A 328 20.77 11.49 18.46
C ARG A 328 20.50 9.99 18.59
N GLU A 329 19.23 9.65 18.84
CA GLU A 329 18.77 8.27 18.90
C GLU A 329 18.80 7.60 17.53
N GLU A 330 19.04 6.30 17.51
CA GLU A 330 19.04 5.49 16.29
C GLU A 330 17.61 5.17 15.84
N GLU A 331 17.42 5.04 14.52
CA GLU A 331 16.25 4.43 13.93
C GLU A 331 16.28 2.91 14.17
N THR A 332 15.16 2.35 14.62
CA THR A 332 15.06 0.96 15.11
C THR A 332 13.93 0.14 14.46
N ARG A 333 13.09 0.77 13.64
CA ARG A 333 11.92 0.20 13.00
C ARG A 333 12.09 0.08 11.47
N LEU A 334 12.06 1.22 10.78
CA LEU A 334 11.99 1.33 9.32
C LEU A 334 12.31 2.77 8.93
N TYR A 335 13.48 3.00 8.33
CA TYR A 335 13.96 4.37 8.09
C TYR A 335 13.26 5.05 6.91
N CYS A 336 13.20 4.35 5.79
CA CYS A 336 12.43 4.70 4.62
C CYS A 336 11.97 3.42 3.93
N HIS A 337 11.02 3.52 3.00
CA HIS A 337 10.53 2.35 2.28
C HIS A 337 10.09 2.67 0.86
N GLY A 338 9.94 1.60 0.07
CA GLY A 338 9.23 1.70 -1.20
C GLY A 338 7.77 2.09 -0.95
N GLN A 339 7.19 2.81 -1.90
CA GLN A 339 5.76 3.11 -1.85
C GLN A 339 5.12 3.07 -3.24
N GLY A 340 3.88 2.57 -3.30
CA GLY A 340 3.20 2.33 -4.56
C GLY A 340 1.74 1.96 -4.32
N TYR A 341 1.35 0.72 -4.62
CA TYR A 341 -0.01 0.27 -4.28
C TYR A 341 -0.16 -0.03 -2.81
N ASP A 342 0.90 -0.54 -2.20
CA ASP A 342 0.91 -0.76 -0.77
C ASP A 342 1.36 0.52 -0.08
N LEU A 343 0.74 0.77 1.07
CA LEU A 343 1.10 1.90 1.93
C LEU A 343 2.56 1.77 2.38
N VAL A 344 2.98 0.56 2.72
CA VAL A 344 4.39 0.18 2.87
C VAL A 344 4.68 -0.98 1.92
N GLU A 345 5.56 -0.78 0.95
CA GLU A 345 6.08 -1.83 0.08
C GLU A 345 7.61 -1.88 0.11
N ARG A 346 8.15 -2.94 -0.49
CA ARG A 346 9.58 -3.11 -0.64
C ARG A 346 10.16 -2.10 -1.64
N PRO A 347 11.46 -1.78 -1.55
CA PRO A 347 12.38 -2.26 -0.52
C PRO A 347 12.17 -1.55 0.83
N LEU A 348 12.33 -2.29 1.92
CA LEU A 348 12.32 -1.73 3.28
C LEU A 348 13.73 -1.29 3.64
N VAL A 349 14.02 0.00 3.78
CA VAL A 349 15.38 0.43 4.15
C VAL A 349 15.64 0.09 5.61
N ARG A 350 16.25 -1.09 5.80
CA ARG A 350 16.60 -1.74 7.05
C ARG A 350 17.87 -2.56 6.86
N HIS A 351 18.44 -3.01 7.98
CA HIS A 351 19.64 -3.83 7.98
C HIS A 351 19.46 -5.24 7.38
N ASP A 352 18.22 -5.71 7.21
CA ASP A 352 17.88 -7.08 6.76
C ASP A 352 17.24 -7.15 5.37
N GLU A 353 17.07 -6.03 4.67
CA GLU A 353 16.48 -6.00 3.33
C GLU A 353 17.52 -6.42 2.29
N PRO A 354 17.28 -7.51 1.55
CA PRO A 354 18.22 -8.00 0.55
C PRO A 354 18.23 -7.21 -0.77
N MET A 355 17.27 -6.31 -1.00
CA MET A 355 17.23 -5.48 -2.20
C MET A 355 18.29 -4.37 -2.17
N THR A 356 18.72 -3.99 -3.38
CA THR A 356 19.43 -2.74 -3.63
C THR A 356 18.45 -1.72 -4.19
N ILE A 357 18.73 -0.44 -4.01
CA ILE A 357 18.03 0.62 -4.71
C ILE A 357 18.24 0.44 -6.22
N GLU A 358 17.17 0.56 -7.00
CA GLU A 358 17.19 0.44 -8.45
C GLU A 358 16.49 1.62 -9.12
N LYS A 359 16.81 1.84 -10.40
CA LYS A 359 16.17 2.89 -11.20
C LYS A 359 14.68 2.56 -11.36
N GLY A 360 13.83 3.54 -11.09
CA GLY A 360 12.37 3.42 -11.22
C GLY A 360 11.67 2.99 -9.94
N MET A 361 12.39 2.78 -8.83
CA MET A 361 11.78 2.66 -7.51
C MET A 361 11.23 4.01 -7.04
N ASN A 362 10.08 3.98 -6.35
CA ASN A 362 9.52 5.12 -5.63
C ASN A 362 9.76 4.91 -4.13
N MET A 363 10.51 5.82 -3.52
CA MET A 363 10.93 5.75 -2.11
C MET A 363 10.37 6.96 -1.36
N VAL A 364 9.94 6.76 -0.12
CA VAL A 364 9.49 7.82 0.78
C VAL A 364 10.35 7.95 2.02
#